data_AF-A0A9W7XDU4-F1
#
_entry.id   AF-A0A9W7XDU4-F1
#
_cell.length_a   1.000
_cell.length_b   1.000
_cell.length_c   1.000
_cell.angle_alpha   90.00
_cell.angle_beta   90.00
_cell.angle_gamma   90.00
#
_symmetry.space_group_name_H-M   'P 1'
#
loop_
_entity.id
_entity.type
_entity.pdbx_description
1 polymer ?
#
loop_
_entity_poly.entity_id
_entity_poly.type
_entity_poly.pdbx_seq_one_letter_code
_entity_poly.pdbx_strand_id
1 'polypeptide(L)' 'MDHTKKVLLLVDGGDIDKKLKLATQNLHYVNVLPSIGLNVYSILQHDTLVMTLGRHQ' A
#
# COMPACT_ATOMS: atom_id res chain seq x y z
N MET A 1 -5.20 -21.78 -10.94
CA MET A 1 -4.18 -20.71 -10.93
C MET A 1 -4.81 -19.57 -10.16
N ASP A 2 -4.34 -19.30 -8.94
CA ASP A 2 -4.91 -18.23 -8.11
C ASP A 2 -4.59 -16.87 -8.75
N HIS A 3 -5.58 -16.28 -9.42
CA HIS A 3 -5.50 -14.97 -10.07
C HIS A 3 -5.67 -13.83 -9.05
N THR A 4 -5.09 -13.97 -7.86
CA THR A 4 -5.23 -12.96 -6.80
C THR A 4 -4.33 -11.78 -7.13
N LYS A 5 -4.95 -10.68 -7.58
CA LYS A 5 -4.25 -9.43 -7.89
C LYS A 5 -3.57 -8.88 -6.65
N LYS A 6 -2.29 -8.51 -6.78
CA LYS A 6 -1.52 -7.89 -5.71
C LYS A 6 -1.71 -6.37 -5.72
N VAL A 7 -2.06 -5.81 -4.58
CA VAL A 7 -2.34 -4.39 -4.40
C VAL A 7 -1.29 -3.77 -3.47
N LEU A 8 -0.66 -2.70 -3.93
CA LEU A 8 0.22 -1.87 -3.13
C LEU A 8 -0.48 -0.54 -2.84
N LEU A 9 -0.72 -0.25 -1.56
CA LEU A 9 -1.26 1.01 -1.08
C LEU A 9 -0.14 1.88 -0.51
N LEU A 10 0.04 3.04 -1.14
CA LEU A 10 0.92 4.09 -0.68
C LEU A 10 0.15 5.09 0.18
N VAL A 11 0.61 5.31 1.40
CA VAL A 11 0.13 6.39 2.28
C VAL A 11 1.18 7.49 2.29
N ASP A 12 0.79 8.66 1.80
CA ASP A 12 1.65 9.84 1.71
C ASP A 12 1.39 10.83 2.85
N GLY A 13 2.46 11.36 3.45
CA GLY A 13 2.39 12.49 4.40
C GLY A 13 1.88 12.20 5.81
N GLY A 14 1.86 10.95 6.30
CA GLY A 14 1.47 10.69 7.70
C GLY A 14 1.50 9.23 8.15
N ASP A 15 1.05 9.02 9.39
CA ASP A 15 0.86 7.69 9.98
C ASP A 15 -0.26 6.93 9.28
N ILE A 16 -0.08 5.61 9.13
CA ILE A 16 -1.11 4.72 8.60
C ILE A 16 -2.27 4.65 9.60
N ASP A 17 -3.49 4.89 9.11
CA ASP A 17 -4.70 4.79 9.93
C ASP A 17 -4.80 3.41 10.62
N LYS A 18 -5.13 3.40 11.92
CA LYS A 18 -5.17 2.18 12.72
C LYS A 18 -6.18 1.16 12.19
N LYS A 19 -7.33 1.60 11.70
CA LYS A 19 -8.35 0.70 11.13
C LYS A 19 -7.88 0.11 9.80
N LEU A 20 -7.25 0.94 8.97
CA LEU A 20 -6.64 0.48 7.71
C LEU A 20 -5.59 -0.60 7.98
N LYS A 21 -4.67 -0.35 8.91
CA LYS A 21 -3.66 -1.33 9.32
C LYS A 21 -4.28 -2.64 9.80
N LEU A 22 -5.28 -2.58 10.68
CA LEU A 22 -5.95 -3.77 11.20
C LEU A 22 -6.68 -4.56 10.11
N ALA A 23 -7.25 -3.87 9.11
CA ALA A 23 -7.94 -4.49 7.99
C ALA A 23 -6.98 -5.19 7.02
N THR A 24 -5.76 -4.66 6.83
CA THR A 24 -4.83 -5.16 5.81
C THR A 24 -3.72 -6.07 6.35
N GLN A 25 -3.39 -6.04 7.64
CA GLN A 25 -2.23 -6.73 8.22
C GLN A 25 -2.16 -8.26 7.97
N ASN A 26 -3.31 -8.92 7.73
CA ASN A 26 -3.39 -10.36 7.50
C ASN A 26 -3.63 -10.73 6.03
N LEU A 27 -3.64 -9.75 5.12
CA LEU A 27 -3.92 -9.97 3.69
C LEU A 27 -2.61 -10.12 2.93
N HIS A 28 -2.33 -11.32 2.42
CA HIS A 28 -1.07 -11.65 1.75
C HIS A 28 -0.87 -10.95 0.40
N TYR A 29 -1.93 -10.37 -0.16
CA TYR A 29 -1.95 -9.69 -1.45
C TYR A 29 -2.09 -8.17 -1.32
N VAL A 30 -2.13 -7.62 -0.10
CA VAL A 30 -2.24 -6.18 0.13
C VAL A 30 -1.06 -5.70 0.97
N ASN A 31 -0.26 -4.81 0.40
CA ASN A 31 0.82 -4.15 1.12
C ASN A 31 0.45 -2.69 1.37
N VAL A 32 0.60 -2.21 2.61
CA VAL A 32 0.41 -0.80 2.96
C VAL A 32 1.75 -0.23 3.42
N LEU A 33 2.27 0.75 2.68
CA LEU A 33 3.58 1.35 2.95
C LEU A 33 3.46 2.89 3.07
N PRO A 34 4.19 3.52 4.01
CA PRO A 34 4.38 4.97 3.98
C PRO A 34 5.22 5.37 2.76
N SER A 35 5.08 6.61 2.29
CA SER A 35 5.77 7.09 1.09
C SER A 35 7.29 6.99 1.15
N ILE A 36 7.89 7.13 2.33
CA ILE A 36 9.34 6.96 2.55
C ILE A 36 9.84 5.52 2.30
N GLY A 37 8.95 4.53 2.37
CA GLY A 37 9.28 3.11 2.19
C GLY A 37 9.01 2.57 0.78
N LEU A 38 8.54 3.41 -0.15
CA LEU A 38 8.21 2.97 -1.51
C LEU A 38 9.48 2.76 -2.33
N ASN A 39 9.56 1.62 -3.01
CA ASN A 39 10.64 1.30 -3.93
C ASN A 39 10.11 0.78 -5.27
N VAL A 40 10.91 0.92 -6.33
CA VAL A 40 10.55 0.54 -7.70
C VAL A 40 10.22 -0.95 -7.81
N TYR A 41 10.96 -1.81 -7.11
CA TYR A 41 10.73 -3.25 -7.14
C TYR A 41 9.36 -3.63 -6.56
N SER A 42 8.94 -2.98 -5.47
CA SER A 42 7.62 -3.15 -4.89
C SER A 42 6.53 -2.71 -5.85
N ILE A 43 6.71 -1.64 -6.62
CA ILE A 43 5.74 -1.23 -7.64
C ILE A 43 5.63 -2.31 -8.73
N LEU A 44 6.75 -2.81 -9.25
CA LEU A 44 6.76 -3.84 -10.30
C LEU A 44 6.22 -5.20 -9.84
N GLN A 45 6.28 -5.50 -8.54
CA GLN A 45 5.77 -6.75 -7.97
C GLN A 45 4.24 -6.79 -7.81
N HIS A 46 3.56 -5.63 -7.91
CA HIS A 46 2.12 -5.52 -7.71
C HIS A 46 1.39 -5.15 -9.00
N ASP A 47 0.18 -5.67 -9.15
CA ASP A 47 -0.67 -5.40 -10.33
C ASP A 47 -1.36 -4.05 -10.25
N THR A 48 -1.49 -3.49 -9.03
CA THR A 48 -2.21 -2.25 -8.79
C THR A 48 -1.50 -1.43 -7.72
N LEU A 49 -1.24 -0.17 -8.07
CA LEU A 49 -0.72 0.85 -7.15
C LEU A 49 -1.87 1.81 -6.80
N VAL A 50 -2.16 1.96 -5.52
CA VAL A 50 -3.12 2.93 -4.98
C VAL A 50 -2.35 3.98 -4.20
N MET A 51 -2.61 5.26 -4.43
CA MET A 51 -1.93 6.37 -3.76
C MET A 51 -2.94 7.29 -3.08
N THR A 52 -2.66 7.68 -1.85
CA THR A 52 -3.42 8.74 -1.18
C THR A 52 -2.99 10.11 -1.69
N LEU A 53 -3.90 11.06 -1.76
CA LEU A 53 -3.55 12.47 -1.97
C LEU A 53 -2.76 12.96 -0.75
N GLY A 54 -1.50 13.32 -0.96
CA GLY A 54 -0.67 13.92 0.08
C GLY A 54 -1.34 15.20 0.59
N ARG A 55 -1.48 15.32 1.91
CA ARG A 55 -1.82 16.60 2.54
C ARG A 55 -0.54 17.43 2.55
N HIS A 56 -0.28 18.15 1.47
CA HIS A 56 0.64 19.29 1.51
C HIS A 56 0.02 20.33 2.45
N GLN A 57 0.50 20.39 3.69
CA GLN A 57 0.46 21.63 4.47
C GLN A 57 1.64 22.49 4.05
#